data_AF-A0A0M4TZ79-F1
#
_entry.id   AF-A0A0M4TZ79-F1
#
_cell.length_a   1.000
_cell.length_b   1.000
_cell.length_c   1.000
_cell.angle_alpha   90.00
_cell.angle_beta   90.00
_cell.angle_gamma   90.00
#
_symmetry.space_group_name_H-M   'P 1'
#
loop_
_entity.id
_entity.type
_entity.pdbx_description
1 polymer ?
#
loop_
_entity_poly.entity_id
_entity_poly.type
_entity_poly.pdbx_seq_one_letter_code
_entity_poly.pdbx_strand_id
1 'polypeptide(L)'
;TINNGIIKWSFCQDRLSTHCADTNVDVVILSFLNDFPDPTNVNFANQCGATFPSGLLHCAAIGEDIKTCQAAGKKVLLSLGSAAGTYGFKTTTDATAFADTLWNKFGGGVDPERPFDDAVVDG
;
A
#
# COMPACT_ATOMS: atom_id res chain seq x y z
N THR A 1 2.99 -10.66 13.36
CA THR A 1 4.14 -10.72 14.29
C THR A 1 5.00 -9.51 14.06
N ILE A 2 5.29 -8.75 15.11
CA ILE A 2 6.21 -7.62 15.06
C ILE A 2 7.63 -8.19 15.14
N ASN A 3 8.50 -7.79 14.22
CA ASN A 3 9.91 -8.17 14.23
C ASN A 3 10.77 -6.92 14.15
N ASN A 4 11.51 -6.60 15.22
CA ASN A 4 12.32 -5.39 15.34
C ASN A 4 11.55 -4.10 14.96
N GLY A 5 10.32 -3.93 15.49
CA GLY A 5 9.50 -2.75 15.17
C GLY A 5 8.73 -2.82 13.86
N ILE A 6 8.96 -3.84 13.02
CA ILE A 6 8.31 -3.95 11.71
C ILE A 6 7.10 -4.88 11.80
N ILE A 7 5.94 -4.41 11.34
CA ILE A 7 4.73 -5.22 11.20
C ILE A 7 4.28 -5.28 9.74
N LYS A 8 3.97 -6.49 9.26
CA LYS A 8 3.31 -6.71 7.97
C LYS A 8 1.80 -6.76 8.17
N TRP A 9 1.07 -5.85 7.54
CA TRP A 9 -0.38 -5.69 7.70
C TRP A 9 -1.10 -6.04 6.39
N SER A 10 -2.00 -7.03 6.47
CA SER A 10 -2.75 -7.58 5.32
C SER A 10 -3.94 -8.44 5.75
N PHE A 11 -3.73 -9.28 6.77
CA PHE A 11 -4.67 -10.34 7.18
C PHE A 11 -5.16 -10.22 8.62
N CYS A 12 -4.79 -9.15 9.33
CA CYS A 12 -5.28 -8.92 10.68
C CYS A 12 -6.73 -8.45 10.62
N GLN A 13 -7.59 -8.98 11.49
CA GLN A 13 -9.00 -8.59 11.57
C GLN A 13 -9.19 -7.15 12.09
N ASP A 14 -8.14 -6.55 12.65
CA ASP A 14 -8.14 -5.18 13.16
C ASP A 14 -7.67 -4.17 12.12
N ARG A 15 -8.21 -2.94 12.23
CA ARG A 15 -7.82 -1.80 11.40
C ARG A 15 -6.32 -1.51 11.51
N LEU A 16 -5.77 -0.92 10.46
CA LEU A 16 -4.36 -0.49 10.41
C LEU A 16 -4.02 0.43 11.58
N SER A 17 -4.91 1.38 11.90
CA SER A 17 -4.72 2.32 13.02
C SER A 17 -4.57 1.65 14.39
N THR A 18 -5.13 0.45 14.62
CA THR A 18 -4.95 -0.29 15.88
C THR A 18 -3.48 -0.61 16.14
N HIS A 19 -2.72 -0.98 15.10
CA HIS A 19 -1.31 -1.29 15.23
C HIS A 19 -0.43 -0.04 15.31
N CYS A 20 -0.94 1.11 14.87
CA CYS A 20 -0.19 2.36 14.90
C CYS A 20 -0.17 3.00 16.28
N ALA A 21 -1.13 2.66 17.14
CA ALA A 21 -1.10 2.98 18.57
C ALA A 21 -0.09 2.12 19.36
N ASP A 22 0.37 0.99 18.80
CA ASP A 22 1.36 0.14 19.46
C ASP A 22 2.74 0.82 19.46
N THR A 23 3.29 1.02 20.66
CA THR A 23 4.60 1.63 20.83
C THR A 23 5.74 0.71 20.37
N ASN A 24 5.48 -0.58 20.20
CA ASN A 24 6.45 -1.57 19.70
C ASN A 24 6.50 -1.65 18.17
N VAL A 25 5.65 -0.90 17.47
CA VAL A 25 5.67 -0.81 16.01
C VAL A 25 6.35 0.50 15.62
N ASP A 26 7.33 0.45 14.74
CA ASP A 26 8.00 1.62 14.15
C ASP A 26 7.67 1.75 12.67
N VAL A 27 7.52 0.61 11.98
CA VAL A 27 7.25 0.52 10.54
C VAL A 27 6.10 -0.43 10.28
N VAL A 28 5.15 0.00 9.46
CA VAL A 28 4.06 -0.81 8.94
C VAL A 28 4.27 -1.07 7.46
N ILE A 29 4.19 -2.33 7.06
CA ILE A 29 4.27 -2.77 5.66
C ILE A 29 2.87 -3.16 5.21
N LEU A 30 2.25 -2.32 4.38
CA LEU A 30 0.98 -2.59 3.71
C LEU A 30 1.19 -3.70 2.69
N SER A 31 0.42 -4.78 2.81
CA SER A 31 0.57 -5.97 1.99
C SER A 31 -0.77 -6.31 1.34
N PHE A 32 -0.97 -6.13 0.03
CA PHE A 32 0.06 -5.83 -0.98
C PHE A 32 -0.44 -5.06 -2.22
N LEU A 33 0.49 -4.48 -2.98
CA LEU A 33 0.35 -4.32 -4.44
C LEU A 33 0.64 -5.68 -5.09
N ASN A 34 -0.41 -6.46 -5.35
CA ASN A 34 -0.30 -7.86 -5.74
C ASN A 34 -0.31 -8.09 -7.26
N ASP A 35 -0.80 -7.10 -8.03
CA ASP A 35 -0.84 -7.14 -9.49
C ASP A 35 -0.07 -5.95 -10.05
N PHE A 36 0.95 -6.21 -10.86
CA PHE A 36 1.75 -5.22 -11.59
C PHE A 36 2.64 -5.88 -12.65
N PRO A 37 3.05 -5.14 -13.70
CA PRO A 37 2.69 -3.75 -14.01
C PRO A 37 1.26 -3.55 -14.52
N ASP A 38 0.71 -4.54 -15.22
CA ASP A 38 -0.58 -4.44 -15.91
C ASP A 38 -1.40 -5.73 -15.73
N PRO A 39 -2.55 -5.70 -15.03
CA PRO A 39 -3.10 -4.53 -14.35
C PRO A 39 -2.25 -4.12 -13.14
N THR A 40 -2.37 -2.85 -12.73
CA THR A 40 -1.89 -2.39 -11.42
C THR A 40 -3.03 -2.52 -10.42
N ASN A 41 -2.89 -3.35 -9.38
CA ASN A 41 -3.90 -3.46 -8.33
C ASN A 41 -3.32 -3.86 -6.96
N VAL A 42 -4.07 -3.51 -5.91
CA VAL A 42 -3.78 -3.85 -4.52
C VAL A 42 -4.78 -4.88 -3.99
N ASN A 43 -4.41 -5.59 -2.94
CA ASN A 43 -5.27 -6.51 -2.22
C ASN A 43 -4.90 -6.50 -0.74
N PHE A 44 -5.85 -6.01 0.09
CA PHE A 44 -5.75 -5.95 1.54
C PHE A 44 -6.84 -6.81 2.20
N ALA A 45 -7.16 -7.95 1.59
CA ALA A 45 -8.21 -8.86 2.01
C ALA A 45 -9.56 -8.14 2.22
N ASN A 46 -10.13 -8.20 3.43
CA ASN A 46 -11.43 -7.64 3.75
C ASN A 46 -11.38 -6.14 4.15
N GLN A 47 -10.22 -5.50 4.09
CA GLN A 47 -10.03 -4.12 4.53
C GLN A 47 -10.40 -3.07 3.46
N CYS A 48 -10.65 -3.52 2.22
CA CYS A 48 -10.97 -2.65 1.10
C CYS A 48 -11.84 -3.39 0.08
N GLY A 49 -12.92 -2.74 -0.38
CA GLY A 49 -13.87 -3.36 -1.31
C GLY A 49 -14.47 -2.43 -2.36
N ALA A 50 -14.22 -1.11 -2.28
CA ALA A 50 -14.62 -0.18 -3.34
C ALA A 50 -13.59 -0.22 -4.48
N THR A 51 -14.02 0.15 -5.68
CA THR A 51 -13.18 0.18 -6.89
C THR A 51 -13.40 1.47 -7.66
N PHE A 52 -12.34 1.94 -8.32
CA PHE A 52 -12.42 2.92 -9.38
C PHE A 52 -13.01 2.31 -10.66
N PRO A 53 -13.39 3.12 -11.66
CA PRO A 53 -13.87 2.62 -12.96
C PRO A 53 -12.87 1.68 -13.66
N SER A 54 -11.56 1.85 -13.45
CA SER A 54 -10.53 0.93 -13.98
C SER A 54 -10.52 -0.46 -13.34
N GLY A 55 -11.19 -0.66 -12.21
CA GLY A 55 -11.12 -1.85 -11.38
C GLY A 55 -9.99 -1.83 -10.34
N LEU A 56 -9.17 -0.77 -10.29
CA LEU A 56 -8.23 -0.53 -9.20
C LEU A 56 -9.00 -0.34 -7.89
N LEU A 57 -8.57 -1.01 -6.81
CA LEU A 57 -9.21 -0.83 -5.51
C LEU A 57 -9.07 0.62 -5.01
N HIS A 58 -10.17 1.14 -4.46
CA HIS A 58 -10.25 2.43 -3.79
C HIS A 58 -10.44 2.21 -2.30
N CYS A 59 -9.41 2.52 -1.52
CA CYS A 59 -9.27 2.13 -0.12
C CYS A 59 -9.17 3.36 0.80
N ALA A 60 -10.15 4.27 0.73
CA ALA A 60 -10.19 5.51 1.50
C ALA A 60 -9.92 5.32 3.00
N ALA A 61 -10.52 4.29 3.63
CA ALA A 61 -10.32 3.99 5.05
C ALA A 61 -8.87 3.62 5.40
N ILE A 62 -8.17 2.92 4.47
CA ILE A 62 -6.74 2.63 4.63
C ILE A 62 -5.95 3.95 4.50
N GLY A 63 -6.30 4.82 3.55
CA GLY A 63 -5.69 6.15 3.43
C GLY A 63 -5.76 6.99 4.71
N GLU A 64 -6.91 7.02 5.38
CA GLU A 64 -7.07 7.68 6.68
C GLU A 64 -6.21 7.02 7.78
N ASP A 65 -6.12 5.69 7.78
CA ASP A 65 -5.28 4.98 8.73
C ASP A 65 -3.78 5.23 8.46
N ILE A 66 -3.33 5.35 7.19
CA ILE A 66 -1.95 5.72 6.85
C ILE A 66 -1.58 7.05 7.50
N LYS A 67 -2.41 8.08 7.31
CA LYS A 67 -2.20 9.42 7.91
C LYS A 67 -2.17 9.34 9.44
N THR A 68 -3.04 8.51 10.04
CA THR A 68 -3.06 8.26 11.49
C THR A 68 -1.74 7.66 11.97
N CYS A 69 -1.20 6.68 11.25
CA CYS A 69 0.08 6.05 11.60
C CYS A 69 1.25 7.01 11.49
N GLN A 70 1.29 7.81 10.43
CA GLN A 70 2.33 8.82 10.22
C GLN A 70 2.28 9.91 11.29
N ALA A 71 1.09 10.34 11.71
CA ALA A 71 0.90 11.26 12.83
C ALA A 71 1.38 10.68 14.17
N ALA A 72 1.32 9.35 14.34
CA ALA A 72 1.87 8.63 15.48
C ALA A 72 3.39 8.34 15.36
N GLY A 73 4.06 8.92 14.34
CA GLY A 73 5.50 8.80 14.12
C GLY A 73 5.94 7.48 13.47
N LYS A 74 4.99 6.70 12.94
CA LYS A 74 5.28 5.41 12.28
C LYS A 74 5.58 5.62 10.81
N LYS A 75 6.40 4.75 10.22
CA LYS A 75 6.61 4.68 8.77
C LYS A 75 5.65 3.70 8.13
N VAL A 76 5.07 4.05 7.00
CA VAL A 76 4.14 3.17 6.27
C VAL A 76 4.66 2.91 4.87
N LEU A 77 5.03 1.66 4.60
CA LEU A 77 5.61 1.21 3.33
C LEU A 77 4.62 0.32 2.57
N LEU A 78 4.59 0.42 1.24
CA LEU A 78 3.80 -0.46 0.38
C LEU A 78 4.65 -1.65 -0.11
N SER A 79 4.27 -2.86 0.30
CA SER A 79 4.90 -4.08 -0.22
C SER A 79 4.40 -4.37 -1.63
N LEU A 80 5.35 -4.46 -2.56
CA LEU A 80 5.11 -5.00 -3.89
C LEU A 80 5.26 -6.51 -3.88
N GLY A 81 4.33 -7.19 -4.54
CA GLY A 81 4.34 -8.63 -4.75
C GLY A 81 3.29 -9.35 -3.94
N SER A 82 3.35 -10.67 -3.94
CA SER A 82 2.46 -11.56 -3.21
C SER A 82 3.05 -12.98 -3.24
N ALA A 83 2.42 -13.94 -2.58
CA ALA A 83 2.84 -15.34 -2.70
C ALA A 83 2.62 -15.93 -4.11
N ALA A 84 1.85 -15.26 -4.99
CA ALA A 84 1.55 -15.76 -6.33
C ALA A 84 2.75 -15.72 -7.28
N GLY A 85 3.65 -14.74 -7.12
CA GLY A 85 4.90 -14.64 -7.89
C GLY A 85 4.75 -14.35 -9.38
N THR A 86 3.57 -13.94 -9.87
CA THR A 86 3.27 -13.75 -11.30
C THR A 86 3.46 -12.31 -11.79
N TYR A 87 4.26 -11.50 -11.10
CA TYR A 87 4.49 -10.09 -11.38
C TYR A 87 5.95 -9.84 -11.79
N GLY A 88 6.19 -8.74 -12.51
CA GLY A 88 7.55 -8.32 -12.88
C GLY A 88 7.64 -7.64 -14.24
N PHE A 89 8.88 -7.27 -14.59
CA PHE A 89 9.19 -6.48 -15.77
C PHE A 89 10.06 -7.27 -16.74
N LYS A 90 9.82 -7.10 -18.04
CA LYS A 90 10.65 -7.71 -19.09
C LYS A 90 11.92 -6.90 -19.33
N THR A 91 11.86 -5.59 -19.12
CA THR A 91 12.97 -4.67 -19.34
C THR A 91 13.14 -3.69 -18.19
N THR A 92 14.33 -3.12 -18.07
CA THR A 92 14.62 -2.04 -17.13
C THR A 92 13.84 -0.77 -17.45
N THR A 93 13.57 -0.52 -18.73
CA THR A 93 12.73 0.60 -19.19
C THR A 93 11.31 0.48 -18.64
N ASP A 94 10.71 -0.72 -18.72
CA ASP A 94 9.36 -0.96 -18.18
C ASP A 94 9.34 -0.78 -16.66
N ALA A 95 10.37 -1.26 -15.97
CA ALA A 95 10.51 -1.09 -14.52
C ALA A 95 10.66 0.39 -14.12
N THR A 96 11.41 1.16 -14.91
CA THR A 96 11.61 2.60 -14.67
C THR A 96 10.32 3.37 -14.90
N ALA A 97 9.61 3.09 -15.99
CA ALA A 97 8.31 3.69 -16.26
C ALA A 97 7.28 3.33 -15.18
N PHE A 98 7.35 2.12 -14.63
CA PHE A 98 6.46 1.73 -13.54
C PHE A 98 6.75 2.44 -12.21
N ALA A 99 7.99 2.91 -11.99
CA ALA A 99 8.30 3.75 -10.85
C ALA A 99 7.49 5.07 -10.87
N ASP A 100 7.27 5.65 -12.06
CA ASP A 100 6.40 6.82 -12.21
C ASP A 100 4.94 6.47 -11.88
N THR A 101 4.45 5.30 -12.28
CA THR A 101 3.13 4.80 -11.88
C THR A 101 2.99 4.71 -10.37
N LEU A 102 3.99 4.13 -9.68
CA LEU A 102 4.00 4.03 -8.22
C LEU A 102 4.00 5.41 -7.57
N TRP A 103 4.84 6.31 -8.05
CA TRP A 103 4.94 7.67 -7.52
C TRP A 103 3.64 8.46 -7.69
N ASN A 104 2.97 8.32 -8.84
CA ASN A 104 1.73 9.04 -9.14
C ASN A 104 0.51 8.48 -8.39
N LYS A 105 0.45 7.16 -8.14
CA LYS A 105 -0.70 6.52 -7.48
C LYS A 105 -0.59 6.44 -5.96
N PHE A 106 0.62 6.25 -5.43
CA PHE A 106 0.86 6.00 -3.99
C PHE A 106 1.81 7.01 -3.34
N GLY A 107 2.69 7.61 -4.14
CA GLY A 107 3.65 8.63 -3.72
C GLY A 107 3.12 10.06 -3.81
N GLY A 108 4.04 11.02 -3.89
CA GLY A 108 3.73 12.46 -3.97
C GLY A 108 3.38 12.97 -5.38
N GLY A 109 3.21 12.09 -6.36
CA GLY A 109 2.73 12.46 -7.69
C GLY A 109 1.22 12.64 -7.76
N VAL A 110 0.67 12.75 -8.97
CA VAL A 110 -0.75 13.01 -9.21
C VAL A 110 -1.32 11.97 -10.16
N ASP A 111 -2.46 11.40 -9.79
CA ASP A 111 -3.23 10.45 -10.60
C ASP A 111 -4.73 10.62 -10.25
N PRO A 112 -5.67 10.48 -11.21
CA PRO A 112 -7.10 10.53 -10.91
C PRO A 112 -7.60 9.35 -10.06
N GLU A 113 -6.90 8.22 -10.08
CA GLU A 113 -7.25 7.00 -9.36
C GLU A 113 -6.13 6.62 -8.38
N ARG A 114 -6.18 7.26 -7.21
CA ARG A 114 -5.25 7.02 -6.10
C ARG A 114 -5.90 6.11 -5.06
N PRO A 115 -5.38 4.89 -4.83
CA PRO A 115 -6.00 3.93 -3.92
C PRO A 115 -6.17 4.41 -2.48
N PHE A 116 -5.34 5.36 -2.03
CA PHE A 116 -5.36 5.91 -0.68
C PHE A 116 -5.75 7.38 -0.65
N ASP A 117 -6.48 7.86 -1.66
CA ASP A 117 -6.86 9.26 -1.83
C ASP A 117 -5.64 10.19 -1.75
N ASP A 118 -5.64 11.11 -0.78
CA ASP A 118 -4.57 12.09 -0.55
C ASP A 118 -3.42 11.57 0.32
N ALA A 119 -3.52 10.34 0.85
CA ALA A 119 -2.44 9.75 1.62
C ALA A 119 -1.24 9.41 0.72
N VAL A 120 -0.05 9.57 1.28
CA VAL A 120 1.25 9.31 0.62
C VAL A 120 2.02 8.32 1.48
N VAL A 121 2.43 7.19 0.90
CA VAL A 121 3.26 6.20 1.61
C VAL A 121 4.69 6.72 1.81
N ASP A 122 5.38 6.24 2.84
CA ASP A 122 6.77 6.57 3.13
C ASP A 122 7.77 5.84 2.19
N GLY A 123 7.29 4.84 1.43
CA GLY A 123 8.07 4.09 0.44
C GLY A 123 7.47 2.75 0.08
#